data_AF-A0A2V6GAW3-F1
#
_entry.id   AF-A0A2V6GAW3-F1
#
_cell.length_a   1.000
_cell.length_b   1.000
_cell.length_c   1.000
_cell.angle_alpha   90.00
_cell.angle_beta   90.00
_cell.angle_gamma   90.00
#
_symmetry.space_group_name_H-M   'P 1'
#
loop_
_entity.id
_entity.type
_entity.pdbx_description
1 polymer ?
#
loop_
_entity_poly.entity_id
_entity_poly.type
_entity_poly.pdbx_seq_one_letter_code
_entity_poly.pdbx_strand_id
1 'polypeptide(L)'
;MSNATFVQDNAIMQDQAALDFVSGAVNWLLSREQLIGIAPKIPKPLTFSLDPEGLRRLRWILLALMPLIPAAIGTVVWWQRRV
;
A
#
# COMPACT_ATOMS: atom_id res chain seq x y z
N MET A 1 -11.51 7.11 -31.40
CA MET A 1 -11.74 8.03 -30.27
C MET A 1 -10.38 8.46 -29.74
N SER A 2 -9.94 9.69 -30.00
CA SER A 2 -8.72 10.25 -29.40
C SER A 2 -9.12 10.98 -28.11
N ASN A 3 -8.40 10.77 -27.01
CA ASN A 3 -8.69 11.37 -25.70
C ASN A 3 -7.55 12.31 -25.31
N ALA A 4 -7.87 13.58 -25.01
CA ALA A 4 -6.92 14.62 -24.61
C ALA A 4 -6.99 14.98 -23.11
N THR A 5 -7.79 14.27 -22.32
CA THR A 5 -8.01 14.53 -20.89
C THR A 5 -6.71 14.44 -20.07
N PHE A 6 -5.71 13.68 -20.54
CA PHE A 6 -4.42 13.51 -19.86
C PHE A 6 -3.55 14.79 -19.81
N VAL A 7 -3.87 15.83 -20.61
CA VAL A 7 -3.17 17.13 -20.61
C VAL A 7 -3.85 18.14 -19.66
N GLN A 8 -5.00 17.80 -19.07
CA GLN A 8 -5.68 18.70 -18.14
C GLN A 8 -4.89 18.85 -16.83
N ASP A 9 -4.92 20.04 -16.25
CA ASP A 9 -4.17 20.40 -15.03
C ASP A 9 -4.39 19.39 -13.88
N ASN A 10 -5.64 19.00 -13.68
CA ASN A 10 -6.01 18.03 -12.66
C ASN A 10 -5.46 16.62 -12.95
N ALA A 11 -5.43 16.21 -14.22
CA ALA A 11 -4.92 14.90 -14.63
C ALA A 11 -3.39 14.83 -14.51
N ILE A 12 -2.70 15.92 -14.86
CA ILE A 12 -1.25 16.06 -14.74
C ILE A 12 -0.80 16.02 -13.27
N MET A 13 -1.49 16.73 -12.37
CA MET A 13 -1.14 16.74 -10.94
C MET A 13 -1.39 15.39 -10.25
N GLN A 14 -2.36 14.61 -10.74
CA GLN A 14 -2.79 13.36 -10.11
C GLN A 14 -2.09 12.12 -10.68
N ASP A 15 -1.72 12.15 -11.96
CA ASP A 15 -1.13 11.03 -12.68
C ASP A 15 0.28 11.34 -13.21
N GLN A 16 1.27 10.86 -12.45
CA GLN A 16 2.67 10.92 -12.83
C GLN A 16 2.93 10.31 -14.23
N ALA A 17 2.15 9.30 -14.64
CA ALA A 17 2.33 8.69 -15.97
C ALA A 17 1.90 9.62 -17.11
N ALA A 18 0.85 10.43 -16.92
CA ALA A 18 0.42 11.42 -17.89
C ALA A 18 1.48 12.52 -18.08
N LEU A 19 2.09 12.96 -16.97
CA LEU A 19 3.22 13.90 -16.96
C LEU A 19 4.45 13.38 -17.70
N ASP A 20 4.86 12.15 -17.40
CA ASP A 20 6.02 11.51 -18.03
C ASP A 20 5.78 11.32 -19.54
N PHE A 21 4.55 10.99 -19.94
CA PHE A 21 4.16 10.87 -21.35
C PHE A 21 4.22 12.21 -22.10
N VAL A 22 3.60 13.27 -21.55
CA VAL A 22 3.60 14.60 -22.19
C VAL A 22 5.02 15.15 -22.30
N SER A 23 5.81 15.08 -21.23
CA SER A 23 7.19 15.56 -21.23
C SER A 23 8.09 14.77 -22.18
N GLY A 24 7.95 13.44 -22.24
CA GLY A 24 8.65 12.59 -23.20
C GLY A 24 8.28 12.93 -24.66
N ALA A 25 6.99 13.11 -24.94
CA ALA A 25 6.50 13.46 -26.28
C ALA A 25 6.99 14.85 -26.73
N VAL A 26 6.98 15.86 -25.84
CA VAL A 26 7.51 17.20 -26.12
C VAL A 26 9.02 17.16 -26.36
N ASN A 27 9.78 16.44 -25.53
CA ASN A 27 11.23 16.31 -25.72
C ASN A 27 11.58 15.60 -27.04
N TRP A 28 10.80 14.59 -27.43
CA TRP A 28 10.94 13.92 -28.72
C TRP A 28 10.71 14.87 -29.89
N LEU A 29 9.61 15.64 -29.85
CA LEU A 29 9.30 16.65 -30.88
C LEU A 29 10.37 17.74 -31.00
N LEU A 30 11.07 18.07 -29.91
CA LEU A 30 12.15 19.04 -29.88
C LEU A 30 13.53 18.44 -30.23
N SER A 31 13.59 17.17 -30.65
CA SER A 31 14.83 16.44 -30.94
C SER A 31 15.81 16.40 -29.74
N ARG A 32 15.27 16.45 -28.52
CA ARG A 32 16.02 16.34 -27.25
C ARG A 32 15.91 14.93 -26.68
N GLU A 33 16.21 13.94 -27.51
CA GLU A 33 16.02 12.51 -27.18
C GLU A 33 16.83 12.06 -25.94
N GLN A 34 17.94 12.74 -25.65
CA GLN A 34 18.78 12.48 -24.48
C GLN A 34 18.08 12.82 -23.13
N LEU A 35 16.96 13.54 -23.16
CA LEU A 35 16.16 13.91 -21.99
C LEU A 35 14.94 13.00 -21.78
N ILE A 36 14.74 11.99 -22.64
CA ILE A 36 13.65 11.02 -22.52
C ILE A 36 14.07 9.92 -21.54
N GLY A 37 14.15 10.26 -20.25
CA GLY A 37 14.40 9.32 -19.16
C GLY A 37 13.10 8.83 -18.54
N ILE A 38 12.98 7.53 -18.29
CA ILE A 38 11.84 6.99 -17.50
C ILE A 38 12.12 7.34 -16.03
N ALA A 39 11.31 8.24 -15.46
CA ALA A 39 11.41 8.56 -14.04
C ALA A 39 11.26 7.27 -13.20
N PRO A 40 12.05 7.09 -12.13
CA PRO A 40 11.92 5.92 -11.27
C PRO A 40 10.50 5.86 -10.73
N LYS A 41 9.78 4.77 -11.04
CA LYS A 41 8.43 4.56 -10.54
C LYS A 41 8.49 4.44 -9.02
N ILE A 42 8.07 5.48 -8.30
CA ILE A 42 8.05 5.46 -6.85
C ILE A 42 7.13 4.29 -6.43
N PRO A 43 7.65 3.29 -5.71
CA PRO A 43 6.83 2.18 -5.25
C PRO A 43 5.78 2.78 -4.31
N LYS A 44 4.51 2.76 -4.74
CA LYS A 44 3.41 3.11 -3.86
C LYS A 44 3.36 2.00 -2.80
N PRO A 45 3.65 2.28 -1.52
CA PRO A 45 3.49 1.27 -0.50
C PRO A 45 2.02 0.85 -0.53
N LEU A 46 1.78 -0.46 -0.63
CA LEU A 46 0.47 -1.04 -0.39
C LEU A 46 0.20 -0.85 1.10
N THR A 47 -0.31 0.32 1.47
CA THR A 47 -0.72 0.58 2.84
C THR A 47 -2.02 -0.18 3.06
N PHE A 48 -1.92 -1.30 3.78
CA PHE A 48 -3.09 -1.96 4.33
C PHE A 48 -3.71 -1.05 5.39
N SER A 49 -4.58 -0.14 4.96
CA SER A 49 -5.38 0.69 5.87
C SER A 49 -6.50 -0.19 6.43
N LEU A 50 -6.27 -0.73 7.62
CA LEU A 50 -7.32 -1.41 8.36
C LEU A 50 -8.19 -0.35 9.05
N ASP A 51 -9.51 -0.52 8.95
CA ASP A 51 -10.48 0.32 9.63
C ASP A 51 -10.11 0.47 11.14
N PRO A 52 -10.23 1.67 11.76
CA PRO A 52 -9.88 1.86 13.17
C PRO A 52 -10.53 0.85 14.12
N GLU A 53 -11.74 0.39 13.80
CA GLU A 53 -12.42 -0.65 14.56
C GLU A 53 -11.76 -2.03 14.37
N GLY A 54 -11.32 -2.34 13.15
CA GLY A 54 -10.51 -3.52 12.84
C GLY A 54 -9.18 -3.54 13.60
N LEU A 55 -8.48 -2.41 13.71
CA LEU A 55 -7.26 -2.28 14.51
C LEU A 55 -7.50 -2.52 16.01
N ARG A 56 -8.62 -2.02 16.54
CA ARG A 56 -9.00 -2.24 17.95
C ARG A 56 -9.28 -3.71 18.22
N ARG A 57 -10.01 -4.40 17.34
CA ARG A 57 -10.29 -5.84 17.46
C ARG A 57 -9.00 -6.65 17.36
N LEU A 58 -8.14 -6.35 16.39
CA LEU A 58 -6.86 -7.02 16.21
C LEU A 58 -5.97 -6.89 17.46
N ARG A 59 -5.93 -5.71 18.07
CA ARG A 59 -5.18 -5.48 19.32
C ARG A 59 -5.66 -6.41 20.44
N TRP A 60 -6.97 -6.52 20.65
CA TRP A 60 -7.51 -7.38 21.71
C TRP A 60 -7.33 -8.87 21.40
N ILE A 61 -7.41 -9.28 20.13
CA ILE A 61 -7.08 -10.66 19.74
C ILE A 61 -5.62 -10.97 20.11
N LEU A 62 -4.68 -10.11 19.74
CA LEU A 62 -3.26 -10.33 20.04
C LEU A 62 -2.99 -10.32 21.55
N LEU A 63 -3.54 -9.35 22.28
CA LEU A 63 -3.28 -9.20 23.71
C LEU A 63 -4.00 -10.22 24.59
N ALA A 64 -5.19 -10.70 24.19
CA ALA A 64 -5.98 -11.62 25.00
C ALA A 64 -5.86 -13.07 24.53
N LEU A 65 -5.99 -13.33 23.23
CA LEU A 65 -5.98 -14.70 22.71
C LEU A 65 -4.60 -15.36 22.86
N MET A 66 -3.54 -14.62 22.55
CA MET A 66 -2.16 -15.13 22.59
C MET A 66 -1.75 -15.65 23.99
N PRO A 67 -1.97 -14.94 25.11
CA PRO A 67 -1.65 -15.47 26.44
C PRO A 67 -2.67 -16.48 26.97
N LEU A 68 -3.92 -16.45 26.51
CA LEU A 68 -4.97 -17.32 27.03
C LEU A 68 -4.78 -18.78 26.57
N ILE A 69 -4.25 -18.99 25.36
CA ILE A 69 -3.92 -20.34 24.85
C ILE A 69 -2.96 -21.10 25.78
N PRO A 70 -1.74 -20.61 26.08
CA PRO A 70 -0.84 -21.31 26.98
C PRO A 70 -1.37 -21.38 28.42
N ALA A 71 -2.13 -20.37 28.88
CA ALA A 71 -2.75 -20.39 30.21
C ALA A 71 -3.79 -21.52 30.34
N ALA A 72 -4.65 -21.71 29.33
CA ALA A 72 -5.63 -22.78 29.29
C ALA A 72 -4.95 -24.15 29.27
N ILE A 73 -3.94 -24.33 28.40
CA ILE A 73 -3.15 -25.56 28.33
C ILE A 73 -2.47 -25.85 29.66
N GLY A 74 -1.83 -24.85 30.28
CA GLY A 74 -1.18 -24.98 31.58
C GLY A 74 -2.14 -25.39 32.68
N THR A 75 -3.33 -24.78 32.73
CA THR A 75 -4.38 -25.10 33.71
C THR A 75 -4.86 -26.54 33.55
N VAL A 76 -5.08 -27.00 32.31
CA VAL A 76 -5.50 -28.39 32.02
C VAL A 76 -4.43 -29.39 32.46
N VAL A 77 -3.17 -29.14 32.10
CA VAL A 77 -2.05 -30.04 32.48
C VAL A 77 -1.87 -30.09 33.99
N TRP A 78 -2.00 -28.96 34.69
CA TRP A 78 -1.93 -28.92 36.15
C TRP A 78 -3.04 -29.74 36.80
N TRP A 79 -4.26 -29.67 36.26
CA TRP A 79 -5.40 -30.44 36.78
C TRP A 79 -5.21 -31.94 36.58
N GLN A 80 -4.77 -32.36 35.38
CA GLN A 80 -4.47 -33.77 35.09
C GLN A 80 -3.35 -34.36 35.96
N ARG A 81 -2.47 -33.52 36.51
CA ARG A 81 -1.43 -33.96 37.45
C ARG A 81 -1.93 -34.12 38.88
N ARG A 82 -3.07 -33.51 39.24
CA ARG A 82 -3.62 -33.52 40.61
C ARG A 82 -4.79 -34.49 40.80
N VAL A 83 -5.37 -34.98 39.71
CA VAL A 83 -6.35 -36.07 39.68
C VAL A 83 -5.60 -37.39 39.55
#